data_AF-A0A0K2V7C7-F1
#
_entry.id   AF-A0A0K2V7C7-F1
#
_cell.length_a   1.000
_cell.length_b   1.000
_cell.length_c   1.000
_cell.angle_alpha   90.00
_cell.angle_beta   90.00
_cell.angle_gamma   90.00
#
_symmetry.space_group_name_H-M   'P 1'
#
loop_
_entity.id
_entity.type
_entity.pdbx_description
1 polymer ?
#
loop_
_entity_poly.entity_id
_entity_poly.type
_entity_poly.pdbx_seq_one_letter_code
_entity_poly.pdbx_strand_id
1 'polypeptide(L)'
;RNMITYLLLLTVASILIPPYQAEDGCKIMLDKHNKAEMMSRNFVFGSNNLWPNKQVPFTFGPSFTSNERSLIQRAMNTIQARSCVRFVPRSSQRNFVQFRNDRDGCF
;
A
#
# COMPACT_ATOMS: atom_id res chain seq x y z
N ARG A 1 -8.48 48.76 -17.51
CA ARG A 1 -9.30 48.67 -16.27
C ARG A 1 -9.74 47.23 -15.92
N ASN A 2 -9.39 46.21 -16.71
CA ASN A 2 -9.88 44.84 -16.50
C ASN A 2 -8.77 43.87 -16.07
N MET A 3 -7.50 44.17 -16.37
CA MET A 3 -6.37 43.26 -16.13
C MET A 3 -6.10 43.01 -14.64
N ILE A 4 -6.22 44.06 -13.81
CA ILE A 4 -6.01 43.97 -12.35
C ILE A 4 -7.11 43.09 -11.71
N THR A 5 -8.35 43.20 -12.18
CA THR A 5 -9.48 42.39 -11.70
C THR A 5 -9.30 40.90 -12.05
N TYR A 6 -8.79 40.59 -13.25
CA TYR A 6 -8.48 39.21 -13.65
C TYR A 6 -7.33 38.60 -12.83
N LEU A 7 -6.28 39.38 -12.53
CA LEU A 7 -5.17 38.95 -11.67
C LEU A 7 -5.65 38.63 -10.24
N LEU A 8 -6.55 39.46 -9.70
CA LEU A 8 -7.13 39.22 -8.37
C LEU A 8 -8.04 37.98 -8.37
N LEU A 9 -8.84 37.76 -9.41
CA LEU A 9 -9.69 36.56 -9.51
C LEU A 9 -8.87 35.26 -9.67
N LEU A 10 -7.78 35.29 -10.45
CA LEU A 10 -6.90 34.13 -10.65
C LEU A 10 -6.17 33.73 -9.35
N THR A 11 -5.67 34.71 -8.60
CA THR A 11 -4.97 34.46 -7.33
C THR A 11 -5.92 33.97 -6.23
N VAL A 12 -7.12 34.52 -6.14
CA VAL A 12 -8.15 34.07 -5.19
C VAL A 12 -8.62 32.64 -5.51
N ALA A 13 -8.74 32.26 -6.78
CA ALA A 13 -9.05 30.88 -7.17
C ALA A 13 -7.95 29.88 -6.73
N SER A 14 -6.68 30.26 -6.77
CA SER A 14 -5.58 29.41 -6.28
C SER A 14 -5.55 29.24 -4.75
N ILE A 15 -6.16 30.15 -3.99
CA ILE A 15 -6.20 30.10 -2.52
C ILE A 15 -7.47 29.38 -2.03
N LEU A 16 -8.59 29.49 -2.76
CA LEU A 16 -9.89 28.90 -2.39
C LEU A 16 -10.10 27.48 -2.91
N ILE A 17 -9.33 27.05 -3.91
CA ILE A 17 -9.32 25.66 -4.34
C ILE A 17 -8.24 24.98 -3.47
N PRO A 18 -8.59 24.14 -2.48
CA PRO A 18 -7.59 23.30 -1.83
C PRO A 18 -6.82 22.58 -2.95
N PRO A 19 -5.48 22.47 -2.87
CA PRO A 19 -4.72 21.74 -3.87
C PRO A 19 -5.44 20.42 -4.06
N TYR A 20 -5.88 20.15 -5.29
CA TYR A 20 -6.63 18.95 -5.64
C TYR A 20 -5.86 17.77 -5.05
N GLN A 21 -6.30 17.29 -3.89
CA GLN A 21 -5.68 16.16 -3.23
C GLN A 21 -5.99 15.03 -4.17
N ALA A 22 -5.01 14.65 -4.98
CA ALA A 22 -5.05 13.40 -5.70
C ALA A 22 -5.41 12.36 -4.66
N GLU A 23 -6.62 11.83 -4.77
CA GLU A 23 -7.26 10.92 -3.83
C GLU A 23 -6.20 10.05 -3.16
N ASP A 24 -6.07 10.17 -1.83
CA ASP A 24 -5.21 9.37 -0.95
C ASP A 24 -5.69 7.91 -0.88
N GLY A 25 -6.04 7.35 -2.04
CA GLY A 25 -6.42 5.97 -2.23
C GLY A 25 -5.21 5.10 -1.99
N CYS A 26 -5.30 4.26 -0.97
CA CYS A 26 -4.43 3.12 -0.78
C CYS A 26 -4.42 2.21 -2.02
N LYS A 27 -3.54 2.50 -2.97
CA LYS A 27 -3.57 1.88 -4.28
C LYS A 27 -2.14 1.63 -4.73
N ILE A 28 -1.68 0.39 -4.55
CA ILE A 28 -0.63 -0.16 -5.43
C ILE A 28 -1.35 -0.55 -6.71
N MET A 29 -1.73 0.45 -7.52
CA MET A 29 -2.27 0.20 -8.86
C MET A 29 -1.08 0.28 -9.80
N LEU A 30 -0.61 -0.87 -10.28
CA LEU A 30 0.52 -0.94 -11.21
C LEU A 30 0.08 -0.74 -12.68
N ASP A 31 -1.22 -0.76 -12.97
CA ASP A 31 -1.74 -0.46 -14.31
C ASP A 31 -3.14 0.20 -14.29
N LYS A 32 -3.44 0.83 -15.43
CA LYS A 32 -4.69 1.51 -15.73
C LYS A 32 -5.85 0.51 -15.58
N HIS A 33 -6.93 0.93 -14.92
CA HIS A 33 -8.12 0.13 -14.67
C HIS A 33 -8.73 -0.49 -15.94
N ASN A 34 -8.22 -1.65 -16.38
CA ASN A 34 -8.90 -2.53 -17.31
C ASN A 34 -9.76 -3.51 -16.49
N LYS A 35 -11.08 -3.41 -16.63
CA LYS A 35 -12.04 -4.26 -15.94
C LYS A 35 -11.79 -5.76 -16.19
N ALA A 36 -11.23 -6.12 -17.36
CA ALA A 36 -10.86 -7.48 -17.69
C ALA A 36 -9.64 -7.98 -16.88
N GLU A 37 -8.67 -7.11 -16.57
CA GLU A 37 -7.51 -7.47 -15.74
C GLU A 37 -7.90 -7.62 -14.28
N MET A 38 -8.81 -6.78 -13.79
CA MET A 38 -9.41 -6.99 -12.47
C MET A 38 -10.09 -8.35 -12.41
N MET A 39 -10.82 -8.77 -13.45
CA MET A 39 -11.46 -10.09 -13.53
C MET A 39 -10.50 -11.27 -13.82
N SER A 40 -9.19 -11.01 -13.90
CA SER A 40 -8.19 -12.05 -14.15
C SER A 40 -7.82 -12.81 -12.88
N ARG A 41 -7.06 -13.91 -13.05
CA ARG A 41 -6.48 -14.68 -11.92
C ARG A 41 -5.41 -13.90 -11.14
N ASN A 42 -5.07 -12.68 -11.55
CA ASN A 42 -4.06 -11.84 -10.90
C ASN A 42 -4.64 -11.00 -9.76
N PHE A 43 -5.97 -10.95 -9.60
CA PHE A 43 -6.63 -10.18 -8.55
C PHE A 43 -7.59 -11.06 -7.74
N VAL A 44 -7.49 -10.97 -6.42
CA VAL A 44 -8.39 -11.68 -5.50
C VAL A 44 -9.51 -10.73 -5.07
N PHE A 45 -10.75 -11.03 -5.47
CA PHE A 45 -11.93 -10.27 -5.08
C PHE A 45 -12.49 -10.70 -3.73
N GLY A 46 -13.27 -9.80 -3.12
CA GLY A 46 -14.04 -10.07 -1.91
C GLY A 46 -13.38 -9.49 -0.66
N SER A 47 -14.15 -8.74 0.12
CA SER A 47 -13.70 -8.12 1.37
C SER A 47 -13.16 -9.12 2.38
N ASN A 48 -13.68 -10.35 2.38
CA ASN A 48 -13.24 -11.43 3.26
C ASN A 48 -11.84 -11.97 2.94
N ASN A 49 -11.30 -11.67 1.76
CA ASN A 49 -9.94 -12.05 1.36
C ASN A 49 -8.90 -10.96 1.70
N LEU A 50 -9.34 -9.83 2.27
CA LEU A 50 -8.47 -8.72 2.63
C LEU A 50 -8.00 -8.84 4.09
N TRP A 51 -6.79 -8.37 4.33
CA TRP A 51 -6.28 -8.18 5.68
C TRP A 51 -7.07 -7.08 6.41
N PRO A 52 -7.65 -7.37 7.59
CA PRO A 52 -8.39 -6.38 8.36
C PRO A 52 -7.52 -5.18 8.70
N ASN A 53 -8.11 -3.98 8.65
CA ASN A 53 -7.42 -2.72 8.95
C ASN A 53 -6.14 -2.48 8.13
N LYS A 54 -5.98 -3.16 6.99
CA LYS A 54 -4.77 -3.10 6.14
C LYS A 54 -3.51 -3.57 6.88
N GLN A 55 -3.66 -4.35 7.95
CA GLN A 55 -2.55 -4.84 8.76
C GLN A 55 -2.27 -6.31 8.46
N VAL A 56 -1.02 -6.62 8.12
CA VAL A 56 -0.51 -7.97 7.91
C VAL A 56 0.33 -8.35 9.12
N PRO A 57 -0.20 -9.11 10.09
CA PRO A 57 0.60 -9.61 11.20
C PRO A 57 1.63 -10.60 10.67
N PHE A 58 2.87 -10.52 11.14
CA PHE A 58 3.92 -11.42 10.69
C PHE A 58 4.83 -11.95 11.81
N THR A 59 5.47 -13.07 11.51
CA THR A 59 6.54 -13.68 12.33
C THR A 59 7.64 -14.21 11.41
N PHE A 60 8.85 -14.38 11.95
CA PHE A 60 9.94 -15.06 11.27
C PHE A 60 10.14 -16.46 11.86
N GLY A 61 10.45 -17.44 11.00
CA GLY A 61 11.00 -18.72 11.43
C GLY A 61 12.30 -18.56 12.23
N PRO A 62 12.67 -19.55 13.04
CA PRO A 62 13.82 -19.46 13.93
C PRO A 62 15.15 -19.33 13.17
N SER A 63 15.24 -19.94 11.98
CA SER A 63 16.48 -20.04 11.20
C SER A 63 16.82 -18.80 10.37
N PHE A 64 16.02 -17.72 10.45
CA PHE A 64 16.36 -16.46 9.77
C PHE A 64 17.43 -15.69 10.53
N THR A 65 18.53 -15.40 9.85
CA THR A 65 19.59 -14.49 10.30
C THR A 65 19.10 -13.04 10.41
N SER A 66 19.83 -12.21 11.15
CA SER A 66 19.55 -10.77 11.25
C SER A 66 19.57 -10.06 9.89
N ASN A 67 20.48 -10.46 9.01
CA ASN A 67 20.62 -9.89 7.67
C ASN A 67 19.41 -10.23 6.79
N GLU A 68 18.93 -11.47 6.81
CA GLU A 68 17.75 -11.88 6.05
C GLU A 68 16.48 -11.20 6.58
N ARG A 69 16.33 -11.11 7.92
CA ARG A 69 15.22 -10.35 8.53
C ARG A 69 15.22 -8.89 8.08
N SER A 70 16.40 -8.27 8.07
CA SER A 70 16.57 -6.87 7.61
C SER A 70 16.26 -6.71 6.12
N LEU A 71 16.62 -7.70 5.29
CA LEU A 71 16.27 -7.71 3.87
C LEU A 71 14.75 -7.80 3.68
N ILE A 72 14.08 -8.72 4.37
CA ILE A 72 12.62 -8.87 4.31
C ILE A 72 11.91 -7.61 4.82
N GLN A 73 12.39 -7.00 5.90
CA GLN A 73 11.85 -5.74 6.42
C GLN A 73 12.01 -4.58 5.42
N ARG A 74 13.11 -4.51 4.67
CA ARG A 74 13.26 -3.53 3.58
C ARG A 74 12.24 -3.76 2.46
N ALA A 75 11.94 -5.02 2.11
CA ALA A 75 10.89 -5.34 1.16
C ALA A 75 9.50 -4.93 1.67
N MET A 76 9.19 -5.21 2.94
CA MET A 76 7.97 -4.72 3.60
C MET A 76 7.87 -3.20 3.51
N ASN A 77 8.94 -2.47 3.85
CA ASN A 77 8.98 -1.02 3.78
C ASN A 77 8.70 -0.48 2.37
N THR A 78 9.15 -1.18 1.33
CA THR A 78 8.87 -0.80 -0.06
C THR A 78 7.37 -0.85 -0.37
N ILE A 79 6.66 -1.87 0.13
CA ILE A 79 5.19 -1.98 -0.01
C ILE A 79 4.51 -0.88 0.82
N GLN A 80 4.96 -0.67 2.04
CA GLN A 80 4.42 0.34 2.96
C GLN A 80 4.58 1.78 2.44
N ALA A 81 5.66 2.06 1.71
CA ALA A 81 5.92 3.38 1.15
C ALA A 81 4.99 3.75 -0.01
N ARG A 82 4.39 2.75 -0.68
CA ARG A 82 3.55 2.94 -1.87
C ARG A 82 2.10 2.53 -1.65
N SER A 83 1.73 2.24 -0.40
CA SER A 83 0.41 1.76 -0.04
C SER A 83 0.08 2.09 1.40
N CYS A 84 -1.17 1.82 1.78
CA CYS A 84 -1.59 1.85 3.17
C CYS A 84 -1.44 0.51 3.90
N VAL A 85 -0.90 -0.54 3.26
CA VAL A 85 -0.65 -1.81 3.93
C VAL A 85 0.43 -1.59 4.99
N ARG A 86 0.27 -2.23 6.15
CA ARG A 86 1.21 -2.17 7.28
C ARG A 86 1.53 -3.56 7.77
N PHE A 87 2.82 -3.91 7.77
CA PHE A 87 3.30 -5.14 8.38
C PHE A 87 3.53 -4.89 9.87
N VAL A 88 2.91 -5.71 10.72
CA VAL A 88 2.98 -5.54 12.17
C VAL A 88 3.52 -6.82 12.82
N PRO A 89 4.41 -6.72 13.82
CA PRO A 89 4.80 -7.90 14.59
C PRO A 89 3.56 -8.58 15.17
N ARG A 90 3.42 -9.87 14.94
CA ARG A 90 2.27 -10.61 15.45
C ARG A 90 2.29 -10.62 16.99
N SER A 91 1.12 -10.42 17.58
CA SER A 91 0.85 -10.65 19.00
C SER A 91 -0.11 -11.83 19.17
N SER A 92 -1.41 -11.61 19.01
CA SER A 92 -2.47 -12.60 19.27
C SER A 92 -3.36 -12.90 18.05
N GLN A 93 -3.06 -12.30 16.88
CA GLN A 93 -3.91 -12.42 15.69
C GLN A 93 -3.97 -13.87 15.23
N ARG A 94 -5.17 -14.39 14.92
CA ARG A 94 -5.37 -15.77 14.44
C ARG A 94 -4.72 -16.00 13.07
N ASN A 95 -4.95 -15.07 12.13
CA ASN A 95 -4.40 -15.11 10.79
C ASN A 95 -3.16 -14.21 10.72
N PHE A 96 -2.07 -14.71 10.14
CA PHE A 96 -0.78 -14.04 10.07
C PHE A 96 0.11 -14.70 9.01
N VAL A 97 1.16 -14.00 8.57
CA VAL A 97 2.20 -14.55 7.69
C VAL A 97 3.37 -15.06 8.54
N GLN A 98 3.80 -16.30 8.32
CA GLN A 98 5.07 -16.80 8.84
C GLN A 98 6.08 -16.88 7.71
N PHE A 99 7.13 -16.06 7.76
CA PHE A 99 8.27 -16.23 6.86
C PHE A 99 9.02 -17.50 7.25
N ARG A 100 9.27 -18.35 6.27
CA ARG A 100 9.90 -19.67 6.45
C ARG A 100 11.06 -19.83 5.47
N ASN A 101 12.14 -20.43 5.94
CA ASN A 101 13.32 -20.81 5.15
C ASN A 101 13.72 -22.26 5.45
N ASP A 102 12.77 -23.08 5.89
CA ASP A 102 12.96 -24.49 6.24
C ASP A 102 12.61 -25.44 5.07
N ARG A 103 12.36 -24.88 3.88
CA ARG A 103 12.06 -25.63 2.64
C ARG A 103 12.71 -24.91 1.46
N ASP A 104 13.05 -25.69 0.45
CA ASP A 104 13.62 -25.17 -0.79
C ASP A 104 12.55 -24.47 -1.63
N GLY A 105 12.95 -23.36 -2.28
CA GLY A 105 12.10 -22.57 -3.15
C GLY A 105 11.58 -21.27 -2.53
N CYS A 106 10.69 -20.59 -3.26
CA CYS A 106 10.09 -19.31 -2.88
C CYS A 106 8.61 -19.31 -3.29
N PHE A 107 7.70 -19.41 -2.32
CA PHE A 107 6.25 -19.49 -2.53
C PHE A 107 5.49 -18.99 -1.31
#